data_AF-A0A2G2JZ02-F1
#
_entry.id   AF-A0A2G2JZ02-F1
#
_cell.length_a   1.000
_cell.length_b   1.000
_cell.length_c   1.000
_cell.angle_alpha   90.00
_cell.angle_beta   90.00
_cell.angle_gamma   90.00
#
_symmetry.space_group_name_H-M   'P 1'
#
loop_
_entity.id
_entity.type
_entity.pdbx_description
1 polymer ?
#
loop_
_entity_poly.entity_id
_entity_poly.type
_entity_poly.pdbx_seq_one_letter_code
_entity_poly.pdbx_strand_id
1 'polypeptide(L)'
;MTHVINFDLPNDPESYVHRIGRTARAGAAGIAISFCDSGERAHLRDIEKTIRQNVPVIEDHPYHAAEIANDPGLAKRGPQRKKRQVQRRRRPRRSGWTPGKAA
;
A
#
# COMPACT_ATOMS: atom_id res chain seq x y z
N MET A 1 -5.21 -22.30 8.30
CA MET A 1 -5.32 -21.03 9.05
C MET A 1 -6.74 -20.52 8.86
N THR A 2 -7.45 -20.21 9.95
CA THR A 2 -8.86 -19.78 9.93
C THR A 2 -9.00 -18.26 10.02
N HIS A 3 -8.03 -17.60 10.68
CA HIS A 3 -8.05 -16.16 10.91
C HIS A 3 -6.71 -15.52 10.51
N VAL A 4 -6.79 -14.29 10.02
CA VAL A 4 -5.65 -13.38 9.83
C VAL A 4 -5.97 -12.09 10.56
N ILE A 5 -5.03 -11.62 11.39
CA ILE A 5 -5.17 -10.36 12.13
C ILE A 5 -4.07 -9.40 11.67
N ASN A 6 -4.46 -8.23 11.18
CA ASN A 6 -3.59 -7.11 10.86
C ASN A 6 -3.63 -6.13 12.04
N PHE A 7 -2.55 -6.07 12.82
CA PHE A 7 -2.39 -5.07 13.88
C PHE A 7 -2.28 -3.66 13.33
N ASP A 8 -1.60 -3.52 12.19
CA ASP A 8 -1.47 -2.27 11.43
C ASP A 8 -1.81 -2.57 9.96
N LEU A 9 -2.32 -1.57 9.24
CA LEU A 9 -2.58 -1.70 7.82
C LEU A 9 -1.28 -1.60 7.01
N PRO A 10 -1.04 -2.50 6.04
CA PRO A 10 0.11 -2.37 5.18
C PRO A 10 -0.05 -1.13 4.27
N ASN A 11 1.03 -0.37 4.13
CA ASN A 11 1.08 0.82 3.27
C ASN A 11 0.88 0.50 1.77
N ASP A 12 1.12 -0.76 1.39
CA ASP A 12 0.96 -1.26 0.03
C ASP A 12 -0.25 -2.22 -0.03
N PRO A 13 -1.24 -1.97 -0.90
CA PRO A 13 -2.47 -2.75 -0.92
C PRO A 13 -2.29 -4.16 -1.47
N GLU A 14 -1.31 -4.43 -2.34
CA GLU A 14 -1.01 -5.79 -2.78
C GLU A 14 -0.54 -6.65 -1.59
N SER A 15 0.27 -6.07 -0.71
CA SER A 15 0.70 -6.72 0.52
C SER A 15 -0.47 -7.10 1.44
N TYR A 16 -1.54 -6.30 1.47
CA TYR A 16 -2.78 -6.66 2.18
C TYR A 16 -3.39 -7.94 1.59
N VAL A 17 -3.58 -7.99 0.27
CA VAL A 17 -4.16 -9.14 -0.44
C VAL A 17 -3.33 -10.40 -0.19
N HIS A 18 -2.00 -10.31 -0.30
CA HIS A 18 -1.10 -11.44 -0.07
C HIS A 18 -1.12 -11.96 1.38
N ARG A 19 -1.43 -11.10 2.35
CA ARG A 19 -1.53 -11.45 3.78
C ARG A 19 -2.87 -12.13 4.08
N ILE A 20 -3.98 -11.58 3.61
CA ILE A 20 -5.30 -12.18 3.85
C ILE A 20 -5.50 -13.47 3.04
N GLY A 21 -4.81 -13.62 1.90
CA GLY A 21 -4.81 -14.86 1.10
C GLY A 21 -4.22 -16.10 1.79
N ARG A 22 -3.82 -16.00 3.07
CA ARG A 22 -3.37 -17.12 3.91
C ARG A 22 -4.52 -17.87 4.59
N THR A 23 -5.71 -17.27 4.67
CA THR A 23 -6.93 -17.91 5.17
C THR A 23 -7.81 -18.46 4.02
N ALA A 24 -8.95 -19.06 4.36
CA ALA A 24 -9.98 -19.55 3.41
C ALA A 24 -9.46 -20.56 2.36
N ARG A 25 -8.86 -21.68 2.82
CA ARG A 25 -8.37 -22.76 1.94
C ARG A 25 -9.37 -23.90 1.83
N ALA A 26 -9.31 -24.65 0.73
CA ALA A 26 -10.09 -25.87 0.50
C ALA A 26 -11.61 -25.71 0.69
N GLY A 27 -12.17 -24.58 0.24
CA GLY A 27 -13.60 -24.30 0.31
C GLY A 27 -14.11 -23.88 1.70
N ALA A 28 -13.26 -23.82 2.71
CA ALA A 28 -13.62 -23.28 4.02
C ALA A 28 -13.62 -21.75 4.02
N ALA A 29 -14.54 -21.14 4.77
CA ALA A 29 -14.52 -19.71 5.03
C ALA A 29 -13.28 -19.32 5.87
N GLY A 30 -12.83 -18.10 5.69
CA GLY A 30 -11.73 -17.51 6.45
C GLY A 30 -12.03 -16.07 6.81
N ILE A 31 -11.56 -15.63 7.98
CA ILE A 31 -11.82 -14.30 8.50
C ILE A 31 -10.51 -13.50 8.51
N ALA A 32 -10.57 -12.25 8.03
CA ALA A 32 -9.48 -11.30 8.16
C ALA A 32 -9.97 -10.07 8.93
N ILE A 33 -9.30 -9.75 10.04
CA ILE A 33 -9.60 -8.58 10.88
C ILE A 33 -8.42 -7.63 10.80
N SER A 34 -8.70 -6.36 10.60
CA SER A 34 -7.68 -5.31 10.62
C SER A 34 -8.05 -4.24 11.63
N PHE A 35 -7.07 -3.82 12.42
CA PHE A 35 -7.15 -2.54 13.11
C PHE A 35 -6.73 -1.44 12.13
N CYS A 36 -7.33 -0.27 12.28
CA CYS A 36 -7.06 0.90 11.46
C CYS A 36 -7.10 2.12 12.37
N ASP A 37 -6.02 2.88 12.42
CA ASP A 37 -6.00 4.17 13.09
C ASP A 37 -6.39 5.33 12.15
N SER A 38 -6.33 6.58 12.65
CA SER A 38 -6.65 7.77 11.86
C SER A 38 -5.62 8.10 10.77
N GLY A 39 -4.36 7.72 10.95
CA GLY A 39 -3.28 7.90 9.97
C GLY A 39 -3.33 6.89 8.82
N GLU A 40 -3.88 5.71 9.06
CA GLU A 40 -3.93 4.59 8.11
C GLU A 40 -5.15 4.61 7.18
N ARG A 41 -6.08 5.55 7.37
CA ARG A 41 -7.30 5.64 6.55
C ARG A 41 -7.02 5.81 5.06
N ALA A 42 -5.93 6.48 4.70
CA ALA A 42 -5.50 6.57 3.31
C ALA A 42 -5.13 5.18 2.74
N HIS A 43 -4.44 4.35 3.53
CA HIS A 43 -4.09 2.98 3.16
C HIS A 43 -5.34 2.11 3.05
N LEU A 44 -6.30 2.25 3.97
CA LEU A 44 -7.59 1.57 3.88
C LEU A 44 -8.31 1.88 2.56
N ARG A 45 -8.39 3.16 2.16
CA ARG A 45 -9.02 3.56 0.89
C ARG A 45 -8.33 2.93 -0.32
N ASP A 46 -7.01 2.83 -0.32
CA ASP A 46 -6.26 2.24 -1.44
C ASP A 46 -6.41 0.71 -1.46
N ILE A 47 -6.50 0.07 -0.29
CA ILE A 47 -6.85 -1.34 -0.16
C ILE A 47 -8.24 -1.59 -0.75
N GLU A 48 -9.28 -0.87 -0.31
CA GLU A 48 -10.66 -1.03 -0.78
C GLU A 48 -10.80 -0.87 -2.29
N LYS A 49 -10.11 0.11 -2.89
CA LYS A 49 -10.02 0.27 -4.35
C LYS A 49 -9.40 -0.95 -5.02
N THR A 50 -8.35 -1.52 -4.42
CA THR A 50 -7.61 -2.66 -4.97
C THR A 50 -8.43 -3.94 -4.93
N ILE A 51 -9.11 -4.20 -3.81
CA ILE A 51 -10.01 -5.35 -3.63
C ILE A 51 -11.40 -5.13 -4.24
N ARG A 52 -11.70 -3.91 -4.68
CA ARG A 52 -12.98 -3.47 -5.27
C ARG A 52 -14.20 -3.73 -4.39
N GLN A 53 -14.01 -3.64 -3.07
CA GLN A 53 -15.05 -3.80 -2.07
C GLN A 53 -14.72 -2.94 -0.86
N ASN A 54 -15.74 -2.44 -0.18
CA ASN A 54 -15.56 -1.76 1.10
C ASN A 54 -15.31 -2.80 2.20
N VAL A 55 -14.41 -2.49 3.12
CA VAL A 55 -14.18 -3.32 4.29
C VAL A 55 -15.20 -2.92 5.36
N PRO A 56 -16.04 -3.85 5.85
CA PRO A 56 -17.02 -3.55 6.88
C PRO A 56 -16.34 -3.05 8.16
N VAL A 57 -16.86 -1.95 8.72
CA VAL A 57 -16.41 -1.41 10.00
C VAL A 57 -17.29 -1.99 11.10
N ILE A 58 -16.68 -2.51 12.15
CA ILE A 58 -17.38 -2.98 13.34
C ILE A 58 -17.58 -1.80 14.28
N GLU A 59 -18.76 -1.19 14.23
CA GLU A 59 -19.12 0.00 15.03
C GLU A 59 -19.49 -0.37 16.48
N ASP A 60 -20.08 -1.54 16.70
CA ASP A 60 -20.59 -2.00 18.01
C ASP A 60 -19.51 -2.69 18.89
N HIS A 61 -18.24 -2.33 18.70
CA HIS A 61 -17.16 -2.89 19.52
C HIS A 61 -16.89 -1.98 20.73
N PRO A 62 -16.72 -2.52 21.97
CA PRO A 62 -16.49 -1.70 23.16
C PRO A 62 -15.28 -0.76 23.10
N TYR A 63 -14.32 -1.08 22.22
CA TYR A 63 -13.10 -0.31 22.01
C TYR A 63 -13.08 0.40 20.64
N HIS A 64 -14.24 0.60 20.01
CA HIS A 64 -14.35 1.33 18.75
C HIS A 64 -14.16 2.84 18.99
N ALA A 65 -13.15 3.43 18.35
CA ALA A 65 -12.93 4.88 18.38
C ALA A 65 -13.79 5.57 17.30
N ALA A 66 -15.04 5.91 17.65
CA ALA A 66 -15.99 6.52 16.72
C ALA A 66 -15.49 7.84 16.08
N GLU A 67 -14.64 8.58 16.79
CA GLU A 67 -14.01 9.81 16.29
C GLU A 67 -13.04 9.52 15.14
N ILE A 68 -12.34 8.39 15.20
CA ILE A 68 -11.41 7.93 14.16
C ILE A 68 -12.18 7.36 12.97
N ALA A 69 -13.29 6.65 13.23
CA ALA A 69 -14.12 6.01 12.20
C ALA A 69 -14.82 6.99 11.25
N ASN A 70 -14.98 8.25 11.67
CA ASN A 70 -15.53 9.34 10.85
C ASN A 70 -14.50 10.38 10.40
N ASP A 71 -13.26 10.31 10.89
CA ASP A 71 -12.19 11.21 10.42
C ASP A 71 -11.95 10.95 8.93
N PRO A 72 -12.08 11.93 8.02
CA PRO A 72 -11.81 11.73 6.59
C PRO A 72 -10.38 11.23 6.30
N GLY A 73 -9.52 11.18 7.31
CA GLY A 73 -8.16 10.67 7.30
C GLY A 73 -7.29 11.79 6.79
N LEU A 74 -6.67 12.55 7.70
CA LEU A 74 -5.58 13.50 7.47
C LEU A 74 -5.35 13.83 5.99
N ALA A 75 -6.30 14.52 5.36
CA ALA A 75 -6.21 15.00 3.98
C ALA A 75 -5.10 16.08 3.81
N LYS A 76 -4.20 16.20 4.80
CA LYS A 76 -3.18 17.23 4.94
C LYS A 76 -1.75 16.71 5.08
N ARG A 77 -1.48 15.41 5.01
CA ARG A 77 -0.09 14.93 4.92
C ARG A 77 0.18 14.34 3.54
N GLY A 78 0.69 15.21 2.68
CA GLY A 78 1.08 14.89 1.31
C GLY A 78 2.02 13.69 1.21
N PRO A 79 2.15 13.11 0.01
CA PRO A 79 2.75 11.81 -0.18
C PRO A 79 4.22 11.81 0.25
N GLN A 80 4.57 10.99 1.25
CA GLN A 80 5.96 10.62 1.53
C GLN A 80 6.41 9.62 0.47
N ARG A 81 6.56 10.14 -0.75
CA ARG A 81 7.18 9.46 -1.89
C ARG A 81 8.63 9.20 -1.50
N LYS A 82 8.92 8.01 -0.95
CA LYS A 82 10.29 7.53 -0.74
C LYS A 82 11.03 7.69 -2.06
N LYS A 83 11.92 8.68 -2.13
CA LYS A 83 12.81 8.92 -3.27
C LYS A 83 13.65 7.64 -3.46
N ARG A 84 13.25 6.75 -4.37
CA ARG A 84 14.19 5.82 -5.00
C ARG A 84 15.17 6.71 -5.76
N GLN A 85 16.31 7.00 -5.15
CA GLN A 85 17.46 7.60 -5.81
C GLN A 85 17.88 6.65 -6.93
N VAL A 86 17.33 6.86 -8.13
CA VAL A 86 17.89 6.30 -9.35
C VAL A 86 19.17 7.09 -9.58
N GLN A 87 20.26 6.55 -9.05
CA GLN A 87 21.61 7.01 -9.25
C GLN A 87 21.92 6.87 -10.76
N ARG A 88 21.56 7.90 -11.55
CA ARG A 88 21.99 8.05 -12.95
C ARG A 88 23.50 8.20 -12.94
N ARG A 89 24.23 7.07 -12.98
CA ARG A 89 25.66 7.04 -13.33
C ARG A 89 25.77 7.62 -14.74
N ARG A 90 26.11 8.91 -14.82
CA ARG A 90 26.50 9.60 -16.05
C ARG A 90 27.74 8.88 -16.61
N ARG A 91 27.58 8.11 -17.69
CA ARG A 91 28.69 7.70 -18.56
C ARG A 91 29.15 8.93 -19.37
N PRO A 92 30.44 9.28 -19.39
CA PRO A 92 30.93 10.35 -20.26
C PRO A 92 30.80 9.97 -21.74
N ARG A 93 30.30 10.91 -22.55
CA ARG A 93 30.24 10.78 -24.02
C ARG A 93 31.67 10.72 -24.56
N ARG A 94 32.01 9.62 -25.23
CA ARG A 94 33.25 9.45 -25.99
C ARG A 94 33.16 10.36 -27.22
N SER A 95 34.08 11.31 -27.34
CA SER A 95 34.23 12.24 -28.46
C SER A 95 34.55 11.51 -29.76
N GLY A 96 33.88 11.94 -30.84
CA GLY A 96 33.98 11.36 -32.18
C GLY A 96 35.37 11.48 -32.81
N TRP A 97 35.75 10.39 -33.47
CA TRP A 97 36.92 10.21 -34.33
C TRP A 97 36.58 10.71 -35.74
N THR A 98 37.42 11.56 -36.34
CA THR A 98 37.29 12.05 -37.72
C THR A 98 38.17 11.22 -38.67
N PRO A 99 37.63 10.59 -39.72
CA PRO A 99 38.44 10.00 -40.78
C PRO A 99 38.86 11.06 -41.81
N GLY A 100 40.05 10.85 -42.37
CA GLY A 100 40.83 11.83 -43.12
C GLY A 100 40.35 12.17 -44.53
N LYS A 101 40.98 13.23 -45.04
CA LYS A 101 40.91 13.72 -46.43
C LYS A 101 41.54 12.71 -47.39
N ALA A 102 40.85 12.42 -48.48
CA ALA A 102 41.41 11.86 -49.71
C ALA A 102 40.69 12.52 -50.89
N ALA A 103 41.40 13.44 -51.56
CA ALA A 103 41.28 13.83 -52.97
C ALA A 103 42.29 14.96 -53.22
#